data_AF-A0A7W8U9Y6-F1
#
_entry.id   AF-A0A7W8U9Y6-F1
#
_cell.length_a   1.000
_cell.length_b   1.000
_cell.length_c   1.000
_cell.angle_alpha   90.00
_cell.angle_beta   90.00
_cell.angle_gamma   90.00
#
_symmetry.space_group_name_H-M   'P 1'
#
loop_
_entity.id
_entity.type
_entity.pdbx_description
1 polymer ?
#
loop_
_entity_poly.entity_id
_entity_poly.type
_entity_poly.pdbx_seq_one_letter_code
_entity_poly.pdbx_strand_id
1 'polypeptide(L)' 'MRFLLDTHILIWAAGDIALLPKIIRPLIEETGNELLFSPASIWETAIKHGTGRGGFHADPFVLRYRLLENGYVELP' A
#
# COMPACT_ATOMS: atom_id res chain seq x y z
N MET A 1 -1.78 9.85 -14.38
CA MET A 1 -2.52 10.68 -13.39
C MET A 1 -1.98 10.40 -11.99
N ARG A 2 -2.28 11.22 -10.97
CA ARG A 2 -1.78 11.00 -9.59
C ARG A 2 -2.88 10.34 -8.75
N PHE A 3 -2.56 9.23 -8.08
CA PHE A 3 -3.50 8.47 -7.26
C PHE A 3 -2.96 8.32 -5.84
N LEU A 4 -3.67 8.88 -4.87
CA LEU A 4 -3.43 8.57 -3.46
C LEU A 4 -4.22 7.31 -3.10
N LEU A 5 -3.51 6.25 -2.71
CA LEU A 5 -4.11 4.96 -2.44
C LEU A 5 -4.36 4.78 -0.94
N ASP A 6 -5.46 4.10 -0.63
CA ASP A 6 -5.83 3.74 0.74
C ASP A 6 -4.93 2.61 1.29
N THR A 7 -4.80 2.55 2.61
CA THR A 7 -4.00 1.55 3.35
C THR A 7 -4.30 0.11 2.93
N HIS A 8 -5.56 -0.27 2.69
CA HIS A 8 -5.90 -1.65 2.29
C HIS A 8 -5.41 -2.01 0.88
N ILE A 9 -5.49 -1.06 -0.06
CA ILE A 9 -4.97 -1.25 -1.43
C ILE A 9 -3.46 -1.36 -1.40
N LEU A 10 -2.78 -0.53 -0.59
CA LEU A 10 -1.33 -0.57 -0.43
C LEU A 10 -0.84 -1.92 0.12
N ILE A 11 -1.54 -2.47 1.12
CA ILE A 11 -1.22 -3.78 1.69
C ILE A 11 -1.35 -4.89 0.64
N TRP A 12 -2.42 -4.89 -0.17
CA TRP A 12 -2.59 -5.88 -1.23
C TRP A 12 -1.58 -5.70 -2.36
N ALA A 13 -1.33 -4.46 -2.78
CA ALA A 13 -0.36 -4.17 -3.85
C ALA A 13 1.08 -4.59 -3.47
N ALA A 14 1.49 -4.39 -2.22
CA ALA A 14 2.82 -4.76 -1.73
C ALA A 14 2.95 -6.25 -1.33
N GLY A 15 1.83 -6.94 -1.10
CA GLY A 15 1.75 -8.31 -0.62
C GLY A 15 1.25 -9.29 -1.68
N ASP A 16 -0.08 -9.41 -1.81
CA ASP A 16 -0.73 -10.29 -2.78
C ASP A 16 -1.62 -9.48 -3.74
N ILE A 17 -1.08 -9.21 -4.92
CA ILE A 17 -1.75 -8.46 -5.98
C ILE A 17 -3.03 -9.16 -6.49
N ALA A 18 -3.20 -10.47 -6.27
CA ALA A 18 -4.40 -11.20 -6.65
C ALA A 18 -5.63 -10.78 -5.83
N LEU A 19 -5.43 -10.18 -4.65
CA LEU A 19 -6.49 -9.66 -3.80
C LEU A 19 -6.99 -8.27 -4.25
N LEU A 20 -6.27 -7.60 -5.16
CA LEU A 20 -6.70 -6.30 -5.66
C LEU A 20 -8.03 -6.41 -6.45
N PRO A 21 -8.96 -5.47 -6.24
CA PRO A 21 -10.13 -5.34 -7.09
C PRO A 21 -9.72 -5.20 -8.56
N LYS A 22 -10.42 -5.90 -9.46
CA LYS A 22 -10.13 -5.90 -10.91
C LYS A 22 -10.08 -4.50 -11.52
N ILE A 23 -10.83 -3.55 -10.96
CA ILE A 23 -10.85 -2.16 -11.42
C ILE A 23 -9.61 -1.35 -11.02
N ILE A 24 -8.92 -1.73 -9.95
CA ILE A 24 -7.75 -1.03 -9.43
C ILE A 24 -6.47 -1.49 -10.13
N ARG A 25 -6.38 -2.78 -10.47
CA ARG A 25 -5.23 -3.37 -11.16
C ARG A 25 -4.72 -2.56 -12.36
N PRO A 26 -5.56 -2.19 -13.36
CA PRO A 26 -5.08 -1.42 -14.51
C PRO A 26 -4.63 0.00 -14.13
N LEU A 27 -5.12 0.57 -13.02
CA LEU A 27 -4.65 1.89 -12.55
C LEU A 27 -3.24 1.81 -11.97
N ILE A 28 -2.90 0.69 -11.33
CA ILE A 28 -1.57 0.44 -10.74
C ILE A 28 -0.56 -0.02 -11.80
N GLU A 29 -0.98 -0.86 -12.74
CA GLU A 29 -0.10 -1.38 -13.81
C GLU A 29 0.18 -0.35 -14.91
N GLU A 30 -0.60 0.72 -15.00
CA GLU A 30 -0.39 1.82 -15.95
C GLU A 30 0.79 2.70 -15.54
N THR A 31 1.89 2.60 -16.30
CA THR A 31 3.15 3.33 -16.07
C THR A 31 3.02 4.86 -16.12
N GLY A 32 1.99 5.40 -16.77
CA GLY A 32 1.70 6.84 -16.79
C GLY A 32 1.06 7.37 -15.49
N ASN A 33 0.80 6.51 -14.51
CA ASN A 33 0.23 6.87 -13.23
C ASN A 33 1.29 7.00 -12.14
N GLU A 34 1.20 8.10 -11.38
CA GLU A 34 1.99 8.30 -10.17
C GLU A 34 1.18 7.76 -9.00
N LEU A 35 1.68 6.69 -8.38
CA LEU A 35 1.03 6.05 -7.23
C LEU A 35 1.61 6.65 -5.95
N LEU A 36 0.75 7.27 -5.17
CA LEU A 36 1.09 7.99 -3.94
C LEU A 36 0.60 7.19 -2.72
N PHE A 37 1.33 7.27 -1.62
CA PHE A 37 0.85 6.84 -0.31
C PHE A 37 1.13 7.88 0.76
N SER A 38 0.31 7.91 1.80
CA SER A 38 0.50 8.79 2.95
C SER A 38 1.35 8.11 4.03
N PRO A 39 2.25 8.82 4.72
CA PRO A 39 2.87 8.35 5.95
C PRO A 39 1.83 7.87 6.99
N ALA A 40 0.62 8.44 6.97
CA ALA A 40 -0.48 8.02 7.82
C ALA A 40 -0.89 6.55 7.59
N SER A 41 -0.80 6.04 6.35
CA SER A 41 -1.10 4.64 6.04
C SER A 41 -0.08 3.69 6.68
N ILE A 42 1.19 4.10 6.76
CA ILE A 42 2.24 3.35 7.45
C ILE A 42 1.98 3.36 8.96
N TRP A 43 1.60 4.51 9.51
CA TRP A 43 1.25 4.64 10.93
C TRP A 43 0.03 3.81 11.32
N GLU A 44 -1.03 3.83 10.51
CA GLU A 44 -2.22 3.01 10.70
C GLU A 44 -1.87 1.51 10.68
N THR A 45 -1.02 1.10 9.74
CA THR A 45 -0.48 -0.26 9.67
C THR A 45 0.29 -0.62 10.93
N ALA A 46 1.15 0.28 11.43
CA ALA A 46 1.91 0.05 12.66
C ALA A 46 1.02 -0.11 13.90
N ILE A 47 -0.03 0.70 14.03
CA ILE A 47 -1.02 0.55 15.10
C ILE A 47 -1.69 -0.82 14.99
N LYS A 48 -2.24 -1.16 13.82
CA LYS A 48 -2.94 -2.43 13.60
C LYS A 48 -2.04 -3.63 13.88
N HIS A 49 -0.81 -3.60 13.38
CA HIS A 49 0.21 -4.61 13.64
C HIS A 49 0.49 -4.76 15.14
N GLY A 50 0.66 -3.65 15.86
CA GLY A 50 0.90 -3.65 17.32
C GLY A 50 -0.28 -4.13 18.17
N THR A 51 -1.52 -3.99 17.68
CA THR A 51 -2.72 -4.46 18.42
C THR A 51 -2.88 -5.99 18.43
N GLY A 52 -2.10 -6.72 17.62
CA GLY A 52 -2.14 -8.18 17.57
C GLY A 52 -3.50 -8.77 17.18
N ARG A 53 -4.38 -7.99 16.52
CA ARG A 53 -5.66 -8.51 16.00
C ARG A 53 -5.37 -9.68 15.07
N GLY A 54 -5.84 -10.88 15.47
CA GLY A 54 -5.65 -12.11 14.72
C GLY A 54 -6.07 -11.93 13.26
N GLY A 55 -5.12 -12.12 12.34
CA GLY A 55 -5.32 -12.01 10.90
C GLY A 55 -4.67 -10.81 10.22
N PHE A 56 -4.14 -9.81 10.94
CA PHE A 56 -3.37 -8.73 10.34
C PHE A 56 -1.87 -8.99 10.42
N HIS A 57 -1.24 -9.30 9.28
CA HIS A 57 0.18 -9.67 9.21
C HIS A 57 1.04 -8.67 8.41
N ALA A 58 0.50 -7.51 8.03
CA ALA A 58 1.27 -6.52 7.31
C ALA A 58 2.24 -5.82 8.26
N ASP A 59 3.53 -6.07 8.08
CA ASP A 59 4.59 -5.35 8.78
C ASP A 59 4.74 -3.94 8.18
N PRO A 60 4.69 -2.87 8.99
CA PRO A 60 4.73 -1.49 8.50
C PRO A 60 6.06 -1.11 7.83
N PHE A 61 7.18 -1.69 8.29
CA PHE A 61 8.49 -1.43 7.71
C PHE A 61 8.61 -2.12 6.34
N VAL A 62 8.19 -3.39 6.27
CA VAL A 62 8.16 -4.14 5.00
C VAL A 62 7.21 -3.47 4.02
N LEU A 63 6.03 -3.02 4.46
CA LEU A 63 5.07 -2.31 3.61
C LEU A 63 5.71 -1.06 2.98
N ARG A 64 6.28 -0.17 3.81
CA ARG A 64 6.92 1.06 3.32
C ARG A 64 8.06 0.75 2.36
N TYR A 65 8.94 -0.19 2.72
CA TYR A 65 10.05 -0.59 1.88
C TYR A 65 9.59 -1.08 0.51
N ARG A 66 8.60 -1.98 0.48
CA ARG A 66 8.08 -2.54 -0.77
C ARG A 66 7.39 -1.50 -1.64
N LEU A 67 6.66 -0.55 -1.05
CA LEU A 67 6.03 0.53 -1.81
C LEU A 67 7.09 1.40 -2.50
N LEU A 68 8.13 1.81 -1.77
CA LEU A 68 9.23 2.61 -2.33
C LEU A 68 10.00 1.86 -3.43
N GLU A 69 10.31 0.58 -3.21
CA GLU A 69 10.99 -0.27 -4.20
C GLU A 69 10.17 -0.48 -5.48
N ASN A 70 8.83 -0.44 -5.38
CA ASN A 70 7.93 -0.52 -6.54
C ASN A 70 7.57 0.85 -7.15
N GLY A 71 8.29 1.91 -6.78
CA GLY A 71 8.16 3.23 -7.40
C GLY A 71 6.97 4.06 -6.89
N TYR A 72 6.36 3.67 -5.77
CA TYR A 72 5.35 4.49 -5.13
C TYR A 72 6.02 5.67 -4.42
N VAL A 73 5.37 6.82 -4.45
CA VAL A 73 5.89 8.05 -3.87
C VAL A 73 5.20 8.31 -2.53
N GLU A 74 6.00 8.46 -1.49
CA GLU A 74 5.51 8.90 -0.18
C GLU A 74 5.18 10.39 -0.23
N LEU A 75 4.01 10.77 0.27
CA LEU A 75 3.66 12.18 0.45
C LEU A 75 4.60 12.84 1.49
N PRO A 76 4.94 14.13 1.31
CA PRO A 76 5.82 14.87 2.21
C PRO A 76 5.25 15.04 3.62
#